data_AF-A0A328TWT0-F1
#
_entry.id   AF-A0A328TWT0-F1
#
_cell.length_a   1.000
_cell.length_b   1.000
_cell.length_c   1.000
_cell.angle_alpha   90.00
_cell.angle_beta   90.00
_cell.angle_gamma   90.00
#
_symmetry.space_group_name_H-M   'P 1'
#
loop_
_entity.id
_entity.type
_entity.pdbx_description
1 polymer ?
#
loop_
_entity_poly.entity_id
_entity_poly.type
_entity_poly.pdbx_seq_one_letter_code
_entity_poly.pdbx_strand_id
1 'polypeptide(L)'
;MSQMLNKLCVKTFNNTNVITEIGVVKKVNSRTIHVDWGKKVWIYQNRDFRWIPLTAEEFGEKYGKNKFSPEALARAAELGLDIPKG
;
A
#
# COMPACT_ATOMS: atom_id res chain seq x y z
N MET A 1 -12.17 11.08 10.85
CA MET A 1 -10.80 10.54 11.04
C MET A 1 -10.75 9.05 10.66
N SER A 2 -11.39 8.69 9.52
CA SER A 2 -11.72 7.30 9.14
C SER A 2 -11.40 7.00 7.67
N GLN A 3 -10.82 7.97 6.94
CA GLN A 3 -10.60 7.88 5.50
C GLN A 3 -9.44 6.96 5.09
N MET A 4 -8.64 6.47 6.04
CA MET A 4 -7.51 5.58 5.77
C MET A 4 -7.84 4.10 5.96
N LEU A 5 -8.97 3.78 6.59
CA LEU A 5 -9.35 2.39 6.88
C LEU A 5 -9.72 1.69 5.56
N ASN A 6 -9.21 0.48 5.33
CA ASN A 6 -9.26 -0.25 4.05
C ASN A 6 -8.54 0.42 2.87
N LYS A 7 -7.73 1.47 3.09
CA LYS A 7 -6.84 1.98 2.04
C LYS A 7 -5.56 1.15 1.96
N LEU A 8 -4.96 1.19 0.78
CA LEU A 8 -3.71 0.50 0.46
C LEU A 8 -2.55 1.46 0.70
N CYS A 9 -1.44 0.95 1.20
CA CYS A 9 -0.20 1.68 1.36
C CYS A 9 0.88 1.02 0.54
N VAL A 10 1.74 1.81 -0.06
CA VAL A 10 2.90 1.29 -0.81
C VAL A 10 4.17 1.65 -0.10
N LYS A 11 5.09 0.70 -0.10
CA LYS A 11 6.48 0.98 0.17
C LYS A 11 7.20 1.04 -1.15
N THR A 12 7.78 2.20 -1.42
CA THR A 12 8.64 2.41 -2.58
C THR A 12 10.10 2.29 -2.17
N PHE A 13 10.93 1.73 -3.04
CA PHE A 13 12.35 1.63 -2.82
C PHE A 13 13.07 2.86 -3.39
N ASN A 14 13.75 3.59 -2.50
CA ASN A 14 14.79 4.57 -2.75
C ASN A 14 14.69 5.40 -4.05
N ASN A 15 13.90 6.47 -4.07
CA ASN A 15 13.78 7.47 -5.17
C ASN A 15 13.35 6.96 -6.56
N THR A 16 13.29 5.65 -6.81
CA THR A 16 13.01 5.09 -8.15
C THR A 16 11.50 4.94 -8.44
N ASN A 17 10.62 5.34 -7.50
CA ASN A 17 9.16 5.12 -7.60
C ASN A 17 8.75 3.65 -7.81
N VAL A 18 9.65 2.69 -7.56
CA VAL A 18 9.35 1.25 -7.68
C VAL A 18 8.70 0.79 -6.38
N ILE A 19 7.52 0.19 -6.50
CA ILE A 19 6.77 -0.39 -5.39
C ILE A 19 7.34 -1.78 -5.10
N THR A 20 7.84 -1.96 -3.89
CA THR A 20 8.38 -3.24 -3.41
C THR A 20 7.39 -3.99 -2.54
N GLU A 21 6.59 -3.28 -1.75
CA GLU A 21 5.64 -3.90 -0.83
C GLU A 21 4.30 -3.16 -0.87
N ILE A 22 3.22 -3.92 -0.68
CA ILE A 22 1.86 -3.39 -0.58
C ILE A 22 1.31 -3.74 0.80
N GLY A 23 0.97 -2.70 1.54
CA GLY A 23 0.30 -2.76 2.83
C GLY A 23 -1.19 -2.46 2.71
N VAL A 24 -1.99 -3.01 3.61
CA VAL A 24 -3.43 -2.71 3.73
C VAL A 24 -3.67 -2.17 5.12
N VAL A 25 -4.27 -0.99 5.21
CA VAL A 25 -4.65 -0.42 6.51
C VAL A 25 -5.86 -1.18 7.04
N LYS A 26 -5.60 -2.10 7.98
CA LYS A 26 -6.65 -2.92 8.62
C LYS A 26 -7.33 -2.19 9.75
N LYS A 27 -6.59 -1.36 10.50
CA LYS A 27 -7.12 -0.67 11.68
C LYS A 27 -6.47 0.68 11.85
N VAL A 28 -7.29 1.69 12.12
CA VAL A 28 -6.84 3.03 12.48
C VAL A 28 -7.39 3.36 13.86
N ASN A 29 -6.49 3.63 14.80
CA ASN A 29 -6.79 4.16 16.12
C ASN A 29 -6.35 5.63 16.18
N SER A 30 -6.83 6.39 17.17
CA SER A 30 -6.50 7.82 17.31
C SER A 30 -4.98 8.13 17.35
N ARG A 31 -4.17 7.17 17.82
CA ARG A 31 -2.71 7.32 17.94
C ARG A 31 -1.89 6.40 17.03
N THR A 32 -2.49 5.33 16.51
CA THR A 32 -1.76 4.28 15.79
C THR A 32 -2.51 3.79 14.56
N ILE A 33 -1.77 3.38 13.53
CA ILE A 33 -2.29 2.84 12.28
C ILE A 33 -1.66 1.46 12.09
N HIS A 34 -2.50 0.44 11.97
CA HIS A 34 -2.09 -0.93 11.76
C HIS A 34 -2.18 -1.23 10.27
N VAL A 35 -1.04 -1.52 9.67
CA VAL A 35 -0.91 -1.84 8.25
C VAL A 35 -0.46 -3.28 8.12
N ASP A 36 -1.26 -4.08 7.44
CA ASP A 36 -0.94 -5.45 7.07
C ASP A 36 -0.15 -5.47 5.77
N TRP A 37 1.12 -5.84 5.81
CA TRP A 37 1.98 -5.96 4.62
C TRP A 37 1.96 -7.37 4.01
N GLY A 38 1.00 -8.21 4.39
CA GLY A 38 0.91 -9.61 4.00
C GLY A 38 1.89 -10.55 4.67
N LYS A 39 3.16 -10.16 4.81
CA LYS A 39 4.16 -10.94 5.56
C LYS A 39 4.12 -10.63 7.06
N LYS A 40 3.78 -9.39 7.44
CA LYS A 40 3.57 -9.00 8.84
C LYS A 40 2.67 -7.77 8.95
N VAL A 41 2.01 -7.64 10.10
CA VAL A 41 1.33 -6.41 10.49
C VAL A 41 2.33 -5.48 11.17
N TRP A 42 2.46 -4.26 10.65
CA TRP A 42 3.22 -3.18 11.27
C TRP A 42 2.27 -2.18 11.91
N ILE A 43 2.66 -1.68 13.08
CA ILE A 43 1.92 -0.64 13.80
C ILE A 43 2.73 0.65 13.72
N TYR A 44 2.18 1.64 13.03
CA TYR A 44 2.77 2.97 12.89
C TYR A 44 2.08 3.94 13.84
N GLN A 45 2.77 4.97 14.27
CA GLN A 45 2.12 6.09 14.94
C GLN A 45 1.48 7.00 13.91
N ASN A 46 0.26 7.49 14.19
CA ASN A 46 -0.48 8.39 13.30
C ASN A 46 0.35 9.62 12.89
N ARG A 47 1.17 10.13 13.82
CA ARG A 47 2.00 11.31 13.63
C ARG A 47 3.23 11.09 12.72
N ASP A 48 3.66 9.84 12.56
CA ASP A 48 4.81 9.46 11.71
C ASP A 48 4.37 8.66 10.48
N PHE A 49 3.06 8.58 10.23
CA PHE A 49 2.53 7.84 9.11
C PHE A 49 2.78 8.59 7.80
N ARG A 50 3.88 8.26 7.13
CA ARG A 50 4.30 8.86 5.85
C ARG A 50 3.87 8.08 4.62
N TRP A 51 3.14 6.98 4.82
CA TRP A 51 2.66 6.17 3.70
C TRP A 51 1.49 6.85 3.01
N ILE A 52 1.43 6.73 1.69
CA ILE A 52 0.37 7.32 0.88
C ILE A 52 -0.78 6.30 0.82
N PRO A 53 -1.93 6.58 1.45
CA PRO A 53 -3.07 5.68 1.42
C PRO A 53 -3.84 5.87 0.10
N LEU A 54 -3.74 4.89 -0.78
CA LEU A 54 -4.33 4.89 -2.12
C LEU A 54 -5.48 3.88 -2.19
N THR A 55 -6.44 4.13 -3.08
CA THR A 55 -7.43 3.10 -3.46
C THR A 55 -6.85 2.18 -4.51
N ALA A 56 -7.55 1.08 -4.79
CA ALA A 56 -7.19 0.13 -5.83
C ALA A 56 -7.04 0.80 -7.21
N GLU A 57 -7.97 1.69 -7.51
CA GLU A 57 -8.07 2.42 -8.77
C GLU A 57 -6.92 3.43 -8.90
N GLU A 58 -6.70 4.25 -7.86
CA GLU A 58 -5.57 5.18 -7.83
C GLU A 58 -4.22 4.46 -7.93
N PHE A 59 -4.15 3.22 -7.47
CA PHE A 59 -2.94 2.40 -7.55
C PHE A 59 -2.55 2.10 -8.99
N GLY A 60 -3.51 1.64 -9.78
CA GLY A 60 -3.30 1.28 -11.18
C GLY A 60 -3.05 2.50 -12.07
N GLU A 61 -3.75 3.61 -11.79
CA GLU A 61 -3.54 4.87 -12.54
C GLU A 61 -2.20 5.53 -12.20
N LYS A 62 -1.81 5.54 -10.92
CA LYS A 62 -0.61 6.25 -10.46
C LYS A 62 0.67 5.46 -10.69
N TYR A 63 0.59 4.14 -10.66
CA TYR A 63 1.72 3.24 -10.84
C TYR A 63 1.43 2.24 -11.95
N GLY A 64 2.09 2.42 -13.09
CA GLY A 64 2.08 1.39 -14.14
C GLY A 64 2.78 0.11 -13.65
N LYS A 65 2.32 -1.04 -14.14
CA LYS A 65 2.82 -2.39 -13.80
C LYS A 65 4.35 -2.52 -13.81
N ASN A 66 5.04 -1.75 -14.64
CA ASN A 66 6.50 -1.72 -14.74
C ASN A 66 7.20 -1.28 -13.44
N LYS A 67 6.53 -0.47 -12.60
CA LYS A 67 7.05 -0.01 -11.31
C LYS A 67 6.82 -1.02 -10.18
N PHE A 68 6.20 -2.16 -10.43
CA PHE A 68 5.96 -3.17 -9.40
C PHE A 68 7.05 -4.22 -9.39
N SER A 69 7.64 -4.43 -8.22
CA SER A 69 8.44 -5.63 -7.97
C SER A 69 7.55 -6.88 -8.07
N PRO A 70 8.10 -8.04 -8.45
CA PRO A 70 7.32 -9.28 -8.57
C PRO A 70 6.57 -9.65 -7.29
N GLU A 71 7.17 -9.39 -6.12
CA GLU A 71 6.53 -9.59 -4.81
C GLU A 71 5.32 -8.67 -4.59
N ALA A 72 5.43 -7.40 -4.99
CA ALA A 72 4.32 -6.45 -4.91
C ALA A 72 3.20 -6.83 -5.88
N LEU A 73 3.53 -7.30 -7.08
CA LEU A 73 2.55 -7.79 -8.05
C LEU A 73 1.79 -9.02 -7.55
N ALA A 74 2.50 -9.98 -6.96
CA ALA A 74 1.86 -11.14 -6.34
C ALA A 74 0.90 -10.70 -5.23
N ARG A 75 1.32 -9.79 -4.36
CA ARG A 75 0.46 -9.27 -3.28
C ARG A 75 -0.72 -8.46 -3.82
N ALA A 76 -0.53 -7.69 -4.89
CA ALA A 76 -1.60 -6.97 -5.55
C ALA A 76 -2.68 -7.94 -6.06
N ALA A 77 -2.26 -9.02 -6.73
CA ALA A 77 -3.16 -10.06 -7.21
C ALA A 77 -3.91 -10.75 -6.06
N GLU A 78 -3.24 -11.05 -4.93
CA GLU A 78 -3.90 -11.58 -3.73
C GLU A 78 -4.94 -10.64 -3.13
N LEU A 79 -4.73 -9.33 -3.27
CA LEU A 79 -5.64 -8.28 -2.80
C LEU A 79 -6.75 -7.96 -3.82
N GLY A 80 -6.78 -8.63 -4.97
CA GLY A 80 -7.75 -8.38 -6.04
C GLY A 80 -7.53 -7.05 -6.77
N LEU A 81 -6.30 -6.52 -6.73
CA LEU A 81 -5.93 -5.30 -7.44
C LEU A 81 -5.67 -5.60 -8.91
N ASP A 82 -6.54 -5.14 -9.80
CA ASP A 82 -6.30 -5.16 -11.23
C ASP A 82 -5.31 -4.04 -11.59
N ILE A 83 -4.03 -4.40 -11.70
CA ILE A 83 -3.00 -3.47 -12.15
C ILE A 83 -2.96 -3.50 -13.67
N PRO A 84 -3.43 -2.42 -14.36
CA PRO A 84 -3.46 -2.40 -15.81
C PRO A 84 -2.04 -2.60 -16.34
N LYS A 85 -1.91 -3.46 -17.37
CA LYS A 85 -0.69 -3.56 -18.17
C LYS A 85 -0.51 -2.21 -18.88
N GLY A 86 0.30 -1.33 -18.29
CA GLY A 86 0.89 -0.20 -19.00
C GLY A 86 1.77 -0.69 -20.15
#